data_AF-A0A352NWE3-F1
#
_entry.id   AF-A0A352NWE3-F1
#
_cell.length_a   1.000
_cell.length_b   1.000
_cell.length_c   1.000
_cell.angle_alpha   90.00
_cell.angle_beta   90.00
_cell.angle_gamma   90.00
#
_symmetry.space_group_name_H-M   'P 1'
#
loop_
_entity.id
_entity.type
_entity.pdbx_description
1 polymer ?
#
loop_
_entity_poly.entity_id
_entity_poly.type
_entity_poly.pdbx_seq_one_letter_code
_entity_poly.pdbx_strand_id
1 'polypeptide(L)'
;SFSISGFGTVVTGTVISGKIREGENVQIYPSKIKSKVRGIQIHGQQVKEAEAGERCAVNLANVKTSDINRGDVVSVENFMEPSLMVDCKLYYLKSASRPLKNRQRVRLYHGTSEIICRVVI
;
A
#
# COMPACT_ATOMS: atom_id res chain seq x y z
N SER A 1 11.19 1.56 -4.07
CA SER A 1 11.46 2.94 -3.63
C SER A 1 12.90 3.27 -4.04
N PHE A 2 13.22 4.54 -4.27
CA PHE A 2 14.61 4.98 -4.45
C PHE A 2 14.85 6.27 -3.66
N SER A 3 16.07 6.46 -3.16
CA SER A 3 16.45 7.61 -2.32
C SER A 3 17.35 8.54 -3.13
N ILE A 4 17.03 9.83 -3.15
CA ILE A 4 17.94 10.89 -3.59
C ILE A 4 18.53 11.49 -2.30
N SER A 5 19.85 11.53 -2.18
CA SER A 5 20.53 12.06 -0.99
C SER A 5 20.06 13.49 -0.70
N GLY A 6 19.59 13.74 0.53
CA GLY A 6 19.05 15.03 0.97
C GLY A 6 17.57 15.30 0.64
N PHE A 7 16.91 14.52 -0.21
CA PHE A 7 15.55 14.83 -0.69
C PHE A 7 14.40 14.10 0.03
N GLY A 8 14.68 12.91 0.59
CA GLY A 8 13.68 12.03 1.20
C GLY A 8 13.56 10.70 0.45
N THR A 9 12.48 9.97 0.70
CA THR A 9 12.18 8.72 -0.02
C THR A 9 11.07 8.95 -1.02
N VAL A 10 11.33 8.63 -2.29
CA VAL A 10 10.31 8.69 -3.34
C VAL A 10 9.68 7.31 -3.51
N VAL A 11 8.36 7.27 -3.38
CA VAL A 11 7.53 6.09 -3.64
C VAL A 11 6.70 6.32 -4.89
N THR A 12 6.36 5.23 -5.59
CA THR A 12 5.49 5.28 -6.77
C THR A 12 4.34 4.33 -6.57
N GLY A 13 3.15 4.75 -7.00
CA GLY A 13 1.93 3.98 -6.82
C GLY A 13 0.78 4.59 -7.61
N THR A 14 -0.37 3.92 -7.55
CA THR A 14 -1.63 4.44 -8.07
C THR A 14 -2.50 4.84 -6.88
N VAL A 15 -3.11 6.02 -6.92
CA VAL A 15 -4.09 6.42 -5.92
C VAL A 15 -5.32 5.54 -6.08
N ILE A 16 -5.60 4.70 -5.09
CA ILE A 16 -6.71 3.73 -5.16
C ILE A 16 -8.05 4.42 -4.85
N SER A 17 -8.05 5.35 -3.91
CA SER A 17 -9.24 6.06 -3.44
C SER A 17 -8.88 7.42 -2.87
N GLY A 18 -9.82 8.37 -2.96
CA GLY A 18 -9.64 9.71 -2.43
C GLY A 18 -8.60 10.52 -3.21
N LYS A 19 -7.85 11.35 -2.48
CA LYS A 19 -6.79 12.20 -3.03
C LYS A 19 -5.68 12.42 -2.00
N ILE A 20 -4.51 12.83 -2.48
CA ILE A 20 -3.35 13.17 -1.67
C ILE A 20 -2.82 14.53 -2.10
N ARG A 21 -2.45 15.39 -1.15
CA ARG A 21 -1.97 16.74 -1.44
C ARG A 21 -0.57 16.98 -0.91
N GLU A 22 0.16 17.85 -1.61
CA GLU A 22 1.43 18.34 -1.13
C GLU A 22 1.27 19.04 0.23
N GLY A 23 2.13 18.71 1.18
CA GLY A 23 2.11 19.26 2.53
C GLY A 23 1.24 18.48 3.52
N GLU A 24 0.47 17.48 3.09
CA GLU A 24 -0.34 16.67 4.00
C GLU A 24 0.52 15.70 4.84
N ASN A 25 0.09 15.49 6.08
CA ASN A 25 0.61 14.43 6.93
C ASN A 25 -0.04 13.11 6.56
N VAL A 26 0.77 12.07 6.47
CA VAL A 26 0.37 10.73 6.03
C VAL A 26 0.98 9.68 6.93
N GLN A 27 0.44 8.48 6.86
CA GLN A 27 0.92 7.31 7.55
C GLN A 27 1.15 6.17 6.56
N ILE A 28 2.26 5.46 6.77
CA ILE A 28 2.62 4.28 5.99
C ILE A 28 2.16 3.04 6.75
N TYR A 29 1.34 2.22 6.11
CA TYR A 29 0.82 0.97 6.65
C TYR A 29 1.57 -0.21 6.04
N PRO A 30 1.85 -1.27 6.82
CA PRO A 30 1.32 -1.55 8.16
C PRO A 30 2.14 -1.00 9.34
N SER A 31 3.35 -0.48 9.09
CA SER A 31 4.30 -0.05 10.14
C SER A 31 3.85 1.17 10.96
N LYS A 32 2.81 1.87 10.50
CA LYS A 32 2.26 3.09 11.11
C LYS A 32 3.27 4.23 11.20
N ILE A 33 4.30 4.23 10.35
CA ILE A 33 5.30 5.29 10.29
C ILE A 33 4.63 6.57 9.79
N LYS A 34 4.74 7.64 10.57
CA LYS A 34 4.25 8.97 10.18
C LYS A 34 5.23 9.64 9.23
N SER A 35 4.70 10.32 8.23
CA SER A 35 5.46 11.05 7.23
C SER A 35 4.68 12.28 6.76
N LYS A 36 5.31 13.07 5.89
CA LYS A 36 4.72 14.26 5.27
C LYS A 36 5.00 14.25 3.78
N VAL A 37 3.99 14.58 2.98
CA VAL A 37 4.12 14.72 1.54
C VAL A 37 4.90 16.00 1.22
N ARG A 38 6.11 15.86 0.68
CA ARG A 38 6.95 16.99 0.26
C ARG A 38 6.70 17.44 -1.18
N GLY A 39 6.15 16.55 -1.99
CA GLY A 39 5.92 16.81 -3.41
C GLY A 39 5.27 15.62 -4.08
N ILE A 40 4.52 15.90 -5.13
CA ILE A 40 3.82 14.91 -5.94
C ILE A 40 4.22 15.16 -7.39
N GLN A 41 4.49 14.09 -8.13
CA GLN A 41 4.73 14.15 -9.56
C GLN A 41 3.83 13.17 -10.31
N ILE A 42 3.26 13.64 -11.42
CA ILE A 42 2.49 12.84 -12.38
C ILE A 42 3.07 13.10 -13.76
N HIS A 43 3.40 12.03 -14.51
CA HIS A 43 4.00 12.14 -15.85
C HIS A 43 5.21 13.10 -15.95
N GLY A 44 6.04 13.14 -14.90
CA GLY A 44 7.23 14.00 -14.85
C GLY A 44 6.96 15.47 -14.50
N GLN A 45 5.71 15.87 -14.29
CA GLN A 45 5.31 17.22 -13.89
C GLN A 45 5.01 17.27 -12.38
N GLN A 46 5.43 18.34 -11.71
CA GLN A 46 5.02 18.58 -10.32
C GLN A 46 3.56 19.02 -10.26
N VAL A 47 2.81 18.43 -9.34
CA VAL A 47 1.40 18.74 -9.11
C VAL A 47 1.15 18.97 -7.62
N LYS A 48 0.09 19.72 -7.29
CA LYS A 48 -0.29 20.00 -5.89
C LYS A 48 -1.14 18.90 -5.27
N GLU A 49 -1.85 18.13 -6.09
CA GLU A 49 -2.67 17.01 -5.66
C GLU A 49 -2.67 15.90 -6.70
N ALA A 50 -2.95 14.68 -6.26
CA ALA A 50 -3.24 13.53 -7.09
C ALA A 50 -4.52 12.83 -6.60
N GLU A 51 -5.34 12.34 -7.52
CA GLU A 51 -6.66 11.76 -7.27
C GLU A 51 -6.74 10.29 -7.70
N ALA A 52 -7.80 9.61 -7.27
CA ALA A 52 -8.04 8.20 -7.55
C ALA A 52 -7.96 7.88 -9.06
N GLY A 53 -7.19 6.84 -9.39
CA GLY A 53 -6.89 6.42 -10.76
C GLY A 53 -5.55 6.93 -11.29
N GLU A 54 -4.98 7.98 -10.70
CA GLU A 54 -3.71 8.54 -11.16
C GLU A 54 -2.51 7.74 -10.63
N ARG A 55 -1.51 7.54 -11.51
CA ARG A 55 -0.22 6.98 -11.13
C ARG A 55 0.74 8.13 -10.82
N CYS A 56 1.12 8.25 -9.55
CA CYS A 56 1.97 9.35 -9.08
C CYS A 56 3.24 8.84 -8.39
N ALA A 57 4.26 9.69 -8.40
CA ALA A 57 5.42 9.60 -7.52
C ALA A 57 5.22 10.59 -6.35
N VAL A 58 5.42 10.11 -5.12
CA VAL A 58 5.23 10.90 -3.90
C VAL A 58 6.54 10.95 -3.15
N ASN A 59 7.03 12.15 -2.85
CA ASN A 59 8.21 12.37 -2.01
C ASN A 59 7.78 12.44 -0.53
N LEU A 60 8.30 11.52 0.28
CA LEU A 60 7.97 11.37 1.69
C LEU A 60 9.11 11.87 2.58
N ALA A 61 8.76 12.69 3.57
CA ALA A 61 9.68 13.20 4.58
C ALA A 61 10.01 12.14 5.63
N ASN A 62 11.24 12.16 6.16
CA ASN A 62 11.65 11.44 7.38
C ASN A 62 11.47 9.92 7.34
N VAL A 63 11.44 9.33 6.14
CA VAL A 63 11.35 7.87 5.94
C VAL A 63 12.52 7.44 5.06
N LYS A 64 13.19 6.34 5.40
CA LYS A 64 14.24 5.75 4.57
C LYS A 64 13.63 4.74 3.59
N THR A 65 14.32 4.52 2.48
CA THR A 65 13.92 3.48 1.52
C THR A 65 13.87 2.08 2.14
N SER A 66 14.71 1.80 3.13
CA SER A 66 14.74 0.56 3.91
C SER A 66 13.47 0.33 4.76
N ASP A 67 12.75 1.40 5.07
CA ASP A 67 11.58 1.36 5.95
C ASP A 67 10.29 1.10 5.17
N ILE A 68 10.37 1.08 3.82
CA ILE A 68 9.24 0.91 2.91
C ILE A 68 9.42 -0.37 2.09
N ASN A 69 8.44 -1.24 2.17
CA ASN A 69 8.41 -2.49 1.43
C ASN A 69 7.36 -2.46 0.32
N ARG A 70 7.52 -3.34 -0.67
CA ARG A 70 6.45 -3.59 -1.64
C ARG A 70 5.24 -4.15 -0.89
N GLY A 71 4.08 -3.56 -1.12
CA GLY A 71 2.86 -3.90 -0.39
C GLY A 71 2.42 -2.85 0.62
N ASP A 72 3.32 -1.95 1.01
CA ASP A 72 2.99 -0.87 1.94
C ASP A 72 2.04 0.14 1.29
N VAL A 73 1.17 0.73 2.11
CA VAL A 73 0.14 1.67 1.67
C VAL A 73 0.36 3.01 2.36
N VAL A 74 0.40 4.09 1.58
CA VAL A 74 0.40 5.46 2.10
C VAL A 74 -1.06 5.92 2.17
N SER A 75 -1.50 6.39 3.32
CA SER A 75 -2.85 6.92 3.53
C SER A 75 -2.83 8.03 4.57
N VAL A 76 -3.97 8.70 4.78
CA VAL A 76 -4.16 9.62 5.90
C VAL A 76 -3.91 8.91 7.23
N GLU A 77 -3.48 9.67 8.25
CA GLU A 77 -3.19 9.11 9.57
C GLU A 77 -4.42 8.46 10.22
N ASN A 78 -4.20 7.38 10.98
CA ASN A 78 -5.21 6.66 11.74
C ASN A 78 -6.39 6.13 10.90
N PHE A 79 -6.19 5.91 9.60
CA PHE A 79 -7.22 5.41 8.70
C PHE A 79 -7.43 3.89 8.78
N MET A 80 -6.36 3.13 8.99
CA MET A 80 -6.37 1.67 8.96
C MET A 80 -5.71 1.05 10.19
N GLU A 81 -6.16 -0.15 10.54
CA GLU A 81 -5.55 -0.99 11.56
C GLU A 81 -4.99 -2.26 10.91
N PRO A 82 -3.67 -2.54 11.04
CA PRO A 82 -3.10 -3.79 10.57
C PRO A 82 -3.71 -4.99 11.29
N SER A 83 -4.05 -6.04 10.55
CA SER A 83 -4.59 -7.29 11.11
C SER A 83 -3.85 -8.50 10.55
N LEU A 84 -3.74 -9.54 11.38
CA LEU A 84 -3.25 -10.86 10.99
C LEU A 84 -4.38 -11.80 10.52
N MET A 85 -5.63 -11.34 10.63
CA MET A 85 -6.83 -12.08 10.27
C MET A 85 -7.75 -11.24 9.40
N VAL A 86 -8.36 -11.89 8.41
CA VAL A 86 -9.36 -11.28 7.54
C VAL A 86 -10.53 -12.25 7.40
N ASP A 87 -11.72 -11.78 7.76
CA ASP A 87 -12.96 -12.49 7.47
C ASP A 87 -13.44 -12.07 6.08
N CYS A 88 -13.76 -13.06 5.24
CA CYS A 88 -14.19 -12.78 3.88
C CYS A 88 -15.23 -13.80 3.41
N LYS A 89 -16.08 -13.37 2.47
CA LYS A 89 -16.89 -14.29 1.68
C LYS A 89 -16.02 -14.80 0.53
N LEU A 90 -15.77 -16.11 0.52
CA LEU A 90 -14.96 -16.73 -0.52
C LEU A 90 -15.85 -17.21 -1.67
N TYR A 91 -15.58 -16.73 -2.88
CA TYR A 91 -16.10 -17.34 -4.10
C TYR A 91 -15.10 -18.38 -4.61
N TYR A 92 -15.47 -19.66 -4.53
CA TYR A 92 -14.61 -20.75 -4.95
C TYR A 92 -14.89 -21.15 -6.40
N LEU A 93 -13.85 -21.09 -7.25
CA LEU A 93 -13.98 -21.30 -8.70
C LEU A 93 -14.34 -22.77 -9.01
N LYS A 94 -15.35 -22.98 -9.86
CA LYS A 94 -15.76 -24.32 -10.32
C LYS A 94 -14.65 -25.09 -11.06
N SER A 95 -13.71 -24.36 -11.67
CA SER A 95 -12.57 -24.93 -12.40
C SER A 95 -11.41 -25.34 -11.48
N ALA A 96 -11.46 -25.02 -10.19
CA ALA A 96 -10.40 -25.37 -9.27
C ALA A 96 -10.40 -26.88 -9.04
N SER A 97 -9.29 -27.54 -9.39
CA SER A 97 -9.19 -29.00 -9.39
C SER A 97 -9.07 -29.65 -8.01
N ARG A 98 -8.83 -28.86 -6.96
CA ARG A 98 -8.55 -29.36 -5.61
C ARG A 98 -9.40 -28.65 -4.56
N PRO A 99 -10.32 -29.35 -3.86
CA PRO A 99 -11.21 -28.72 -2.90
C PRO A 99 -10.42 -27.99 -1.80
N LEU A 100 -10.98 -26.89 -1.31
CA LEU A 100 -10.42 -26.18 -0.18
C LEU A 100 -10.67 -26.97 1.11
N LYS A 101 -9.61 -27.21 1.87
CA LYS A 101 -9.67 -27.91 3.17
C LYS A 101 -9.54 -26.92 4.32
N ASN A 102 -10.16 -27.24 5.46
CA ASN A 102 -9.95 -26.48 6.68
C ASN A 102 -8.45 -26.47 7.06
N ARG A 103 -7.95 -25.31 7.51
CA ARG A 103 -6.55 -25.02 7.86
C ARG A 103 -5.55 -25.18 6.71
N GLN A 104 -6.02 -25.24 5.46
CA GLN A 104 -5.16 -25.34 4.29
C GLN A 104 -4.29 -24.08 4.16
N ARG A 105 -2.99 -24.28 3.92
CA ARG A 105 -2.07 -23.19 3.56
C ARG A 105 -2.37 -22.71 2.15
N VAL A 106 -2.51 -21.41 1.99
CA VAL A 106 -2.75 -20.75 0.71
C VAL A 106 -1.85 -19.51 0.59
N ARG A 107 -1.72 -19.00 -0.64
CA ARG A 107 -1.16 -17.68 -0.91
C ARG A 107 -2.31 -16.70 -1.07
N LEU A 108 -2.35 -15.70 -0.20
CA LEU A 108 -3.25 -14.57 -0.29
C LEU A 108 -2.55 -13.45 -1.07
N TYR A 109 -3.16 -13.02 -2.16
CA TYR A 109 -2.78 -11.80 -2.86
C TYR A 109 -3.64 -10.65 -2.32
N HIS A 110 -3.00 -9.64 -1.73
CA HIS A 110 -3.67 -8.46 -1.19
C HIS A 110 -2.95 -7.20 -1.66
N GLY A 111 -3.61 -6.41 -2.52
CA GLY A 111 -2.97 -5.29 -3.20
C GLY A 111 -1.76 -5.75 -4.01
N THR A 112 -0.57 -5.25 -3.66
CA THR A 112 0.70 -5.68 -4.27
C THR A 112 1.50 -6.66 -3.40
N SER A 113 0.91 -7.16 -2.32
CA SER A 113 1.51 -8.14 -1.41
C SER A 113 1.12 -9.57 -1.76
N GLU A 114 2.06 -10.49 -1.54
CA GLU A 114 1.81 -11.94 -1.53
C GLU A 114 2.14 -12.46 -0.14
N ILE A 115 1.16 -13.09 0.51
CA ILE A 115 1.25 -13.48 1.92
C ILE A 115 0.84 -14.95 2.06
N ILE A 116 1.65 -15.76 2.74
CA ILE A 116 1.26 -17.12 3.09
C ILE A 116 0.31 -17.06 4.29
N CYS A 117 -0.89 -17.62 4.14
CA CYS A 117 -1.88 -17.69 5.21
C CYS A 117 -2.52 -19.08 5.31
N ARG A 118 -3.44 -19.25 6.25
CA ARG A 118 -4.29 -20.44 6.38
C ARG A 118 -5.74 -20.04 6.28
N VAL A 119 -6.53 -20.80 5.53
CA VAL A 119 -7.97 -20.63 5.48
C VAL A 119 -8.61 -21.47 6.58
N VAL A 120 -9.55 -20.88 7.33
CA VAL A 120 -10.36 -21.56 8.33
C VAL A 120 -11.81 -21.55 7.82
N ILE A 121 -12.37 -22.74 7.62
CA ILE A 121 -13.73 -22.99 7.10
C ILE A 121 -14.41 -24.06 7.93
#